data_AF-A0AAD6Z732-F1
#
_entry.id   AF-A0AAD6Z732-F1
#
_cell.length_a   1.000
_cell.length_b   1.000
_cell.length_c   1.000
_cell.angle_alpha   90.00
_cell.angle_beta   90.00
_cell.angle_gamma   90.00
#
_symmetry.space_group_name_H-M   'P 1'
#
loop_
_entity.id
_entity.type
_entity.pdbx_description
1 polymer ?
#
loop_
_entity_poly.entity_id
_entity_poly.type
_entity_poly.pdbx_seq_one_letter_code
_entity_poly.pdbx_strand_id
1 'polypeptide(L)'
;MPDRNEINWSRELFLYCVAAEWFLYGIYVVLFCFCVKTLRRCRVRHRRALFIAISVIFLFCTLHWILQLVNAGELLTVLEERAQEKAHVQRLKKVTTKELMEKWNQINIVMGALYVTSNLIADGIFIYRCYCIWGFRMRIIVVPIVLLVATGCLGYASVIACGLEGFSEFLFINWFFPLAVVFSVLTNLLLMALTAGRIWWIARGARAVMGPTVVKQYRTVIAMILESGALYCTPGLLYLIFFAIRPSSTQVIFAALAQVVGIAPTIIVVRRVSCRRTLQTLMLVSYMV
;
A
#
# COMPACT_ATOMS: atom_id res chain seq x y z
N MET A 1 -19.70 28.46 -13.43
CA MET A 1 -20.24 27.86 -12.20
C MET A 1 -20.38 26.38 -12.48
N PRO A 2 -19.80 25.48 -11.68
CA PRO A 2 -20.00 24.05 -11.86
C PRO A 2 -21.49 23.72 -11.69
N ASP A 3 -22.00 22.87 -12.58
CA ASP A 3 -23.41 22.55 -12.65
C ASP A 3 -23.84 21.82 -11.37
N ARG A 4 -25.05 22.05 -10.88
CA ARG A 4 -25.50 21.53 -9.57
C ARG A 4 -25.41 19.99 -9.49
N ASN A 5 -25.53 19.35 -10.65
CA ASN A 5 -25.37 17.92 -10.83
C ASN A 5 -23.90 17.48 -10.61
N GLU A 6 -22.90 18.20 -11.12
CA GLU A 6 -21.48 17.85 -10.95
C GLU A 6 -21.02 17.90 -9.48
N ILE A 7 -21.59 18.82 -8.70
CA ILE A 7 -21.31 18.94 -7.26
C ILE A 7 -21.87 17.75 -6.49
N ASN A 8 -23.07 17.27 -6.84
CA ASN A 8 -23.65 16.09 -6.21
C ASN A 8 -22.89 14.81 -6.58
N TRP A 9 -22.51 14.63 -7.85
CA TRP A 9 -21.72 13.48 -8.29
C TRP A 9 -20.35 13.40 -7.59
N SER A 10 -19.69 14.53 -7.36
CA SER A 10 -18.40 14.56 -6.66
C SER A 10 -18.52 14.24 -5.15
N ARG A 11 -19.60 14.66 -4.49
CA ARG A 11 -19.89 14.29 -3.09
C ARG A 11 -20.17 12.80 -2.92
N GLU A 12 -21.00 12.24 -3.79
CA GLU A 12 -21.32 10.80 -3.76
C GLU A 12 -20.06 9.95 -3.98
N LEU A 13 -19.26 10.28 -5.01
CA LEU A 13 -17.98 9.60 -5.26
C LEU A 13 -17.02 9.66 -4.07
N PHE A 14 -16.95 10.81 -3.39
CA PHE A 14 -16.15 10.96 -2.18
C PHE A 14 -16.62 10.01 -1.07
N LEU A 15 -17.93 9.96 -0.81
CA LEU A 15 -18.52 9.07 0.20
C LEU A 15 -18.25 7.59 -0.11
N TYR A 16 -18.40 7.17 -1.37
CA TYR A 16 -18.11 5.79 -1.78
C TYR A 16 -16.65 5.41 -1.55
N CYS A 17 -15.70 6.30 -1.85
CA CYS A 17 -14.28 6.02 -1.64
C CYS A 17 -13.92 5.96 -0.15
N VAL A 18 -14.46 6.86 0.68
CA VAL A 18 -14.25 6.83 2.15
C VAL A 18 -14.85 5.55 2.74
N ALA A 19 -16.05 5.15 2.32
CA ALA A 19 -16.67 3.90 2.74
C ALA A 19 -15.83 2.67 2.32
N ALA A 20 -15.29 2.67 1.10
CA ALA A 20 -14.40 1.62 0.62
C ALA A 20 -13.10 1.54 1.45
N GLU A 21 -12.52 2.68 1.83
CA GLU A 21 -11.35 2.73 2.70
C GLU A 21 -11.65 2.13 4.08
N TRP A 22 -12.77 2.51 4.70
CA TRP A 22 -13.17 1.98 6.01
C TRP A 22 -13.39 0.48 5.97
N PHE A 23 -13.99 -0.01 4.89
CA PHE A 23 -14.15 -1.44 4.65
C PHE A 23 -12.80 -2.16 4.51
N LEU A 24 -11.86 -1.60 3.74
CA LEU A 24 -10.51 -2.13 3.59
C LEU A 24 -9.75 -2.16 4.91
N TYR A 25 -9.89 -1.12 5.73
CA TYR A 25 -9.30 -1.06 7.05
C TYR A 25 -9.86 -2.17 7.98
N GLY A 26 -11.17 -2.40 7.94
CA GLY A 26 -11.80 -3.51 8.67
C GLY A 26 -11.21 -4.88 8.28
N ILE A 27 -11.03 -5.13 6.99
CA ILE A 27 -10.35 -6.34 6.49
C ILE A 27 -8.91 -6.41 7.01
N TYR A 28 -8.21 -5.26 7.00
CA TYR A 28 -6.82 -5.20 7.43
C TYR A 28 -6.64 -5.55 8.91
N VAL A 29 -7.53 -5.10 9.79
CA VAL A 29 -7.54 -5.47 11.22
C VAL A 29 -7.67 -6.98 11.40
N VAL A 30 -8.61 -7.62 10.69
CA VAL A 30 -8.80 -9.08 10.75
C VAL A 30 -7.55 -9.82 10.27
N LEU A 31 -6.95 -9.37 9.17
CA LEU A 31 -5.71 -9.94 8.63
C LEU A 31 -4.54 -9.77 9.58
N PHE A 32 -4.41 -8.61 10.24
CA PHE A 32 -3.38 -8.36 11.24
C PHE A 32 -3.50 -9.33 12.42
N CYS A 33 -4.71 -9.48 12.99
CA CYS A 33 -4.96 -10.45 14.06
C CYS A 33 -4.59 -11.88 13.64
N PHE A 34 -4.98 -12.29 12.43
CA PHE A 34 -4.62 -13.60 11.89
C PHE A 34 -3.11 -13.77 11.69
N CYS A 35 -2.44 -12.73 11.20
CA CYS A 35 -0.99 -12.69 11.01
C CYS A 35 -0.26 -12.85 12.34
N VAL A 36 -0.63 -12.07 13.36
CA VAL A 36 -0.07 -12.16 14.71
C VAL A 36 -0.25 -13.55 15.30
N LYS A 37 -1.46 -14.13 15.24
CA LYS A 37 -1.74 -15.49 15.72
C LYS A 37 -0.89 -16.53 15.00
N THR A 38 -0.72 -16.37 13.69
CA THR A 38 0.06 -17.27 12.84
C THR A 38 1.56 -17.18 13.13
N LEU A 39 2.12 -15.97 13.24
CA LEU A 39 3.52 -15.75 13.64
C LEU A 39 3.79 -16.29 15.05
N ARG A 40 2.84 -16.12 15.99
CA ARG A 40 3.00 -16.63 17.36
C ARG A 40 3.15 -18.15 17.41
N ARG A 41 2.39 -18.86 16.57
CA ARG A 41 2.37 -20.32 16.49
C ARG A 41 3.45 -20.92 15.57
N CYS A 42 4.23 -20.13 14.84
CA CYS A 42 5.25 -20.64 13.90
C CYS A 42 6.66 -20.22 14.27
N ARG A 43 7.60 -21.18 14.21
CA ARG A 43 9.04 -20.90 14.30
C ARG A 43 9.58 -20.50 12.93
N VAL A 44 9.58 -19.18 12.67
CA VAL A 44 10.23 -18.55 11.51
C VAL A 44 11.58 -17.95 11.92
N ARG A 45 12.63 -18.15 11.10
CA ARG A 45 14.02 -17.75 11.39
C ARG A 45 14.17 -16.25 11.73
N HIS A 46 13.31 -15.39 11.15
CA HIS A 46 13.29 -13.94 11.37
C HIS A 46 11.95 -13.45 11.93
N ARG A 47 11.31 -14.24 12.81
CA ARG A 47 9.98 -13.95 13.35
C ARG A 47 9.87 -12.55 13.98
N ARG A 48 10.86 -12.17 14.80
CA ARG A 48 10.83 -10.89 15.55
C ARG A 48 10.85 -9.69 14.60
N ALA A 49 11.79 -9.68 13.64
CA ALA A 49 11.90 -8.61 12.65
C ALA A 49 10.62 -8.47 11.80
N LEU A 50 10.06 -9.59 11.31
CA LEU A 50 8.80 -9.58 10.55
C LEU A 50 7.62 -9.11 11.40
N PHE A 51 7.56 -9.52 12.67
CA PHE A 51 6.50 -9.08 13.58
C PHE A 51 6.58 -7.57 13.85
N ILE A 52 7.78 -7.06 14.12
CA ILE A 52 8.00 -5.62 14.34
C ILE A 52 7.61 -4.84 13.08
N ALA A 53 8.13 -5.23 11.91
CA ALA A 53 7.83 -4.52 10.67
C ALA A 53 6.32 -4.48 10.34
N ILE A 54 5.62 -5.60 10.49
CA ILE A 54 4.16 -5.66 10.26
C ILE A 54 3.39 -4.84 11.30
N SER A 55 3.84 -4.82 12.56
CA SER A 55 3.20 -4.03 13.62
C SER A 55 3.42 -2.53 13.41
N VAL A 56 4.60 -2.13 12.94
CA VAL A 56 4.90 -0.73 12.58
C VAL A 56 4.05 -0.28 11.39
N ILE A 57 3.97 -1.08 10.32
CA ILE A 57 3.10 -0.78 9.18
C ILE A 57 1.64 -0.68 9.64
N PHE A 58 1.18 -1.61 10.47
CA PHE A 58 -0.19 -1.57 11.00
C PHE A 58 -0.44 -0.26 11.76
N LEU A 59 0.47 0.12 12.66
CA LEU A 59 0.37 1.35 13.42
C LEU A 59 0.32 2.59 12.51
N PHE A 60 1.17 2.66 11.49
CA PHE A 60 1.15 3.76 10.52
C PHE A 60 -0.13 3.81 9.69
N CYS A 61 -0.64 2.67 9.20
CA CYS A 61 -1.93 2.60 8.50
C CYS A 61 -3.10 3.00 9.43
N THR A 62 -3.07 2.63 10.71
CA THR A 62 -4.09 3.02 11.70
C THR A 62 -4.07 4.52 11.95
N LEU A 63 -2.88 5.12 12.11
CA LEU A 63 -2.73 6.56 12.28
C LEU A 63 -3.20 7.32 11.03
N HIS A 64 -2.83 6.84 9.84
CA HIS A 64 -3.30 7.40 8.58
C HIS A 64 -4.83 7.40 8.50
N TRP A 65 -5.48 6.27 8.83
CA TRP A 65 -6.94 6.15 8.84
C TRP A 65 -7.60 7.11 9.84
N ILE A 66 -7.05 7.24 11.06
CA ILE A 66 -7.59 8.17 12.08
C ILE A 66 -7.53 9.62 11.58
N LEU A 67 -6.39 10.02 11.00
CA LEU A 67 -6.24 11.36 10.44
C LEU A 67 -7.24 11.59 9.29
N GLN A 68 -7.50 10.57 8.47
CA GLN A 68 -8.42 10.67 7.34
C GLN A 68 -9.87 10.80 7.80
N LEU A 69 -10.22 10.15 8.91
CA LEU A 69 -11.53 10.28 9.54
C LEU A 69 -11.77 11.70 10.07
N VAL A 70 -10.76 12.31 10.71
CA VAL A 70 -10.83 13.72 11.13
C VAL A 70 -11.02 14.64 9.93
N ASN A 71 -10.22 14.42 8.87
CA ASN A 71 -10.26 15.20 7.64
C ASN A 71 -11.64 15.11 6.94
N ALA A 72 -12.19 13.90 6.82
CA ALA A 72 -13.50 13.67 6.23
C ALA A 72 -14.63 14.33 7.06
N GLY A 73 -14.55 14.29 8.39
CA GLY A 73 -15.51 14.93 9.28
C GLY A 73 -15.54 16.45 9.10
N GLU A 74 -14.37 17.09 9.07
CA GLU A 74 -14.27 18.54 8.85
C GLU A 74 -14.74 18.98 7.46
N LEU A 75 -14.53 18.15 6.43
CA LEU A 75 -15.03 18.46 5.09
C LEU A 75 -16.57 18.45 5.06
N LEU A 76 -17.20 17.49 5.72
CA LEU A 76 -18.65 17.35 5.74
C LEU A 76 -19.32 18.53 6.47
N THR A 77 -18.79 18.98 7.60
CA THR A 77 -19.33 20.15 8.32
C THR A 77 -19.26 21.42 7.49
N VAL A 78 -18.12 21.66 6.81
CA VAL A 78 -17.97 22.82 5.91
C VAL A 78 -18.93 22.75 4.71
N LEU A 79 -19.17 21.56 4.17
CA LEU A 79 -20.10 21.37 3.06
C LEU A 79 -21.57 21.57 3.47
N GLU A 80 -21.89 21.29 4.72
CA GLU A 80 -23.21 21.52 5.34
C GLU A 80 -23.46 23.00 5.62
N GLU A 81 -22.48 23.69 6.21
CA GLU A 81 -22.50 25.15 6.42
C GLU A 81 -22.66 25.91 5.08
N ARG A 82 -21.92 25.49 4.03
CA ARG A 82 -22.04 26.08 2.69
C ARG A 82 -23.39 25.81 2.02
N ALA A 83 -24.08 24.73 2.39
CA ALA A 83 -25.41 24.42 1.86
C ALA A 83 -26.51 25.27 2.55
N GLN A 84 -26.30 25.64 3.81
CA GLN A 84 -27.22 26.47 4.59
C GLN A 84 -27.09 27.97 4.30
N GLU A 85 -25.94 28.45 3.86
CA GLU A 85 -25.66 29.89 3.79
C GLU A 85 -26.04 30.53 2.44
N LYS A 86 -27.29 30.99 2.34
CA LYS A 86 -27.69 32.05 1.40
C LYS A 86 -27.16 33.40 1.90
N ALA A 87 -26.21 33.96 1.14
CA ALA A 87 -25.88 35.38 1.02
C ALA A 87 -25.68 36.22 2.31
N HIS A 88 -24.54 36.13 3.00
CA HIS A 88 -23.92 37.31 3.69
C HIS A 88 -22.48 37.15 4.25
N VAL A 89 -21.72 36.13 3.86
CA VAL A 89 -20.44 35.83 4.53
C VAL A 89 -19.27 35.83 3.55
N GLN A 90 -18.81 37.02 3.17
CA GLN A 90 -17.61 37.19 2.33
C GLN A 90 -16.38 37.68 3.11
N ARG A 91 -16.56 38.26 4.32
CA ARG A 91 -15.44 38.75 5.17
C ARG A 91 -14.97 37.76 6.23
N LEU A 92 -15.86 37.05 6.93
CA LEU A 92 -15.47 36.01 7.89
C LEU A 92 -14.90 34.75 7.19
N LYS A 93 -15.36 34.46 5.95
CA LYS A 93 -14.86 33.33 5.16
C LYS A 93 -13.35 33.35 4.93
N LYS A 94 -12.70 34.52 4.80
CA LYS A 94 -11.27 34.61 4.46
C LYS A 94 -10.30 34.31 5.61
N VAL A 95 -10.70 34.58 6.85
CA VAL A 95 -9.85 34.28 8.03
C VAL A 95 -10.03 32.81 8.41
N THR A 96 -11.28 32.33 8.48
CA THR A 96 -11.58 30.92 8.78
C THR A 96 -11.07 29.96 7.70
N THR A 97 -11.06 30.34 6.40
CA THR A 97 -10.48 29.48 5.35
C THR A 97 -8.98 29.36 5.43
N LYS A 98 -8.24 30.37 5.91
CA LYS A 98 -6.78 30.27 6.03
C LYS A 98 -6.38 29.32 7.15
N GLU A 99 -6.98 29.46 8.33
CA GLU A 99 -6.72 28.58 9.48
C GLU A 99 -7.11 27.12 9.17
N LEU A 100 -8.25 26.92 8.50
CA LEU A 100 -8.67 25.59 8.04
C LEU A 100 -7.71 25.04 6.97
N MET A 101 -7.31 25.83 5.98
CA MET A 101 -6.37 25.37 4.95
C MET A 101 -5.00 25.01 5.53
N GLU A 102 -4.50 25.78 6.50
CA GLU A 102 -3.26 25.47 7.18
C GLU A 102 -3.36 24.15 7.94
N LYS A 103 -4.44 23.95 8.72
CA LYS A 103 -4.70 22.69 9.43
C LYS A 103 -4.80 21.50 8.47
N TRP A 104 -5.53 21.64 7.37
CA TRP A 104 -5.66 20.62 6.32
C TRP A 104 -4.31 20.27 5.70
N ASN A 105 -3.48 21.27 5.44
CA ASN A 105 -2.15 21.04 4.89
C ASN A 105 -1.27 20.25 5.86
N GLN A 106 -1.26 20.62 7.15
CA GLN A 106 -0.51 19.88 8.17
C GLN A 106 -0.93 18.41 8.26
N ILE A 107 -2.23 18.14 8.21
CA ILE A 107 -2.76 16.77 8.23
C ILE A 107 -2.30 15.98 7.00
N ASN A 108 -2.39 16.56 5.80
CA ASN A 108 -1.97 15.92 4.55
C ASN A 108 -0.46 15.61 4.52
N ILE A 109 0.38 16.50 5.06
CA ILE A 109 1.83 16.29 5.19
C ILE A 109 2.11 15.05 6.05
N VAL A 110 1.45 14.96 7.21
CA VAL A 110 1.63 13.82 8.13
C VAL A 110 1.14 12.52 7.49
N MET A 111 -0.03 12.53 6.85
CA MET A 111 -0.56 11.38 6.11
C MET A 111 0.41 10.91 5.01
N GLY A 112 0.92 11.85 4.20
CA GLY A 112 1.88 11.56 3.15
C GLY A 112 3.15 10.91 3.71
N ALA A 113 3.70 11.42 4.81
CA ALA A 113 4.87 10.85 5.46
C ALA A 113 4.60 9.42 5.99
N LEU A 114 3.45 9.19 6.62
CA LEU A 114 3.03 7.87 7.10
C LEU A 114 2.87 6.86 5.95
N TYR A 115 2.32 7.31 4.82
CA TYR A 115 2.20 6.49 3.62
C TYR A 115 3.58 6.13 3.04
N VAL A 116 4.44 7.12 2.80
CA VAL A 116 5.76 6.92 2.19
C VAL A 116 6.60 5.99 3.06
N THR A 117 6.62 6.20 4.37
CA THR A 117 7.32 5.31 5.32
C THR A 117 6.77 3.88 5.27
N SER A 118 5.45 3.70 5.33
CA SER A 118 4.81 2.38 5.26
C SER A 118 5.15 1.65 3.96
N ASN A 119 5.12 2.38 2.83
CA ASN A 119 5.44 1.87 1.51
C ASN A 119 6.90 1.40 1.42
N LEU A 120 7.84 2.20 1.93
CA LEU A 120 9.25 1.83 1.98
C LEU A 120 9.52 0.60 2.85
N ILE A 121 8.84 0.47 3.99
CA ILE A 121 8.95 -0.71 4.85
C ILE A 121 8.39 -1.94 4.13
N ALA A 122 7.24 -1.81 3.46
CA ALA A 122 6.64 -2.90 2.68
C ALA A 122 7.56 -3.35 1.54
N ASP A 123 8.06 -2.42 0.73
CA ASP A 123 9.01 -2.69 -0.36
C ASP A 123 10.31 -3.32 0.18
N GLY A 124 10.80 -2.84 1.34
CA GLY A 124 11.95 -3.41 2.04
C GLY A 124 11.73 -4.88 2.43
N ILE A 125 10.54 -5.25 2.92
CA ILE A 125 10.18 -6.64 3.22
C ILE A 125 10.23 -7.50 1.94
N PHE A 126 9.76 -6.98 0.80
CA PHE A 126 9.82 -7.69 -0.47
C PHE A 126 11.25 -7.90 -0.97
N ILE A 127 12.08 -6.86 -0.93
CA ILE A 127 13.50 -6.93 -1.33
C ILE A 127 14.24 -7.94 -0.45
N TYR A 128 14.08 -7.85 0.87
CA TYR A 128 14.72 -8.80 1.80
C TYR A 128 14.35 -10.25 1.48
N ARG A 129 13.08 -10.50 1.13
CA ARG A 129 12.63 -11.86 0.77
C ARG A 129 13.23 -12.32 -0.55
N CYS A 130 13.31 -11.44 -1.54
CA CYS A 130 13.97 -11.75 -2.81
C CYS A 130 15.45 -12.08 -2.58
N TYR A 131 16.13 -11.28 -1.75
CA TYR A 131 17.52 -11.49 -1.38
C TYR A 131 17.78 -12.87 -0.75
N CYS A 132 16.94 -13.29 0.19
CA CYS A 132 17.04 -14.62 0.80
C CYS A 132 16.80 -15.75 -0.23
N ILE A 133 15.84 -15.59 -1.15
CA ILE A 133 15.52 -16.62 -2.18
C ILE A 133 16.68 -16.81 -3.17
N TRP A 134 17.40 -15.74 -3.48
CA TRP A 134 18.56 -15.78 -4.37
C TRP A 134 19.87 -16.21 -3.69
N GLY A 135 19.80 -16.59 -2.41
CA GLY A 135 20.95 -17.07 -1.65
C GLY A 135 21.95 -15.96 -1.34
N PHE A 136 21.46 -14.79 -0.92
CA PHE A 136 22.29 -13.68 -0.45
C PHE A 136 23.18 -13.01 -1.51
N ARG A 137 22.81 -13.12 -2.79
CA ARG A 137 23.52 -12.46 -3.91
C ARG A 137 23.09 -11.00 -4.10
N MET A 138 23.95 -10.06 -3.71
CA MET A 138 23.66 -8.62 -3.77
C MET A 138 23.37 -8.09 -5.18
N ARG A 139 24.07 -8.61 -6.22
CA ARG A 139 23.96 -8.11 -7.61
C ARG A 139 22.52 -8.03 -8.15
N ILE A 140 21.63 -8.88 -7.67
CA ILE A 140 20.27 -9.05 -8.19
C ILE A 140 19.29 -8.07 -7.55
N ILE A 141 19.60 -7.61 -6.32
CA ILE A 141 18.77 -6.66 -5.58
C ILE A 141 19.23 -5.21 -5.72
N VAL A 142 20.37 -4.95 -6.39
CA VAL A 142 20.84 -3.57 -6.65
C VAL A 142 19.77 -2.76 -7.36
N VAL A 143 19.18 -3.29 -8.43
CA VAL A 143 18.14 -2.59 -9.21
C VAL A 143 16.89 -2.28 -8.36
N PRO A 144 16.27 -3.25 -7.65
CA PRO A 144 15.19 -2.95 -6.70
C PRO A 144 15.55 -1.97 -5.60
N ILE A 145 16.79 -1.98 -5.08
CA ILE A 145 17.22 -1.03 -4.05
C ILE A 145 17.30 0.39 -4.62
N VAL A 146 17.86 0.56 -5.81
CA VAL A 146 17.93 1.87 -6.47
C VAL A 146 16.52 2.43 -6.71
N LEU A 147 15.59 1.59 -7.17
CA LEU A 147 14.20 2.01 -7.36
C LEU A 147 13.48 2.31 -6.04
N LEU A 148 13.77 1.58 -4.96
CA LEU A 148 13.24 1.87 -3.62
C LEU A 148 13.75 3.22 -3.11
N VAL A 149 15.04 3.51 -3.28
CA VAL A 149 15.61 4.81 -2.90
C VAL A 149 14.99 5.93 -3.72
N ALA A 150 14.84 5.74 -5.04
CA ALA A 150 14.17 6.70 -5.91
C ALA A 150 12.71 6.95 -5.47
N THR A 151 11.98 5.89 -5.15
CA THR A 151 10.61 5.95 -4.60
C THR A 151 10.57 6.77 -3.31
N GLY A 152 11.51 6.53 -2.40
CA GLY A 152 11.62 7.27 -1.14
C GLY A 152 11.93 8.75 -1.36
N CYS A 153 12.94 9.06 -2.16
CA CYS A 153 13.34 10.43 -2.49
C CYS A 153 12.17 11.21 -3.10
N LEU A 154 11.49 10.65 -4.10
CA LEU A 154 10.34 11.29 -4.74
C LEU A 154 9.13 11.38 -3.81
N GLY A 155 8.89 10.35 -3.01
CA GLY A 155 7.82 10.33 -2.01
C GLY A 155 7.99 11.44 -0.98
N TYR A 156 9.17 11.58 -0.37
CA TYR A 156 9.42 12.67 0.59
C TYR A 156 9.49 14.04 -0.08
N ALA A 157 10.03 14.14 -1.30
CA ALA A 157 9.99 15.38 -2.06
C ALA A 157 8.54 15.84 -2.29
N SER A 158 7.62 14.90 -2.52
CA SER A 158 6.19 15.21 -2.62
C SER A 158 5.66 15.77 -1.28
N VAL A 159 5.94 15.11 -0.15
CA VAL A 159 5.49 15.57 1.17
C VAL A 159 6.00 16.98 1.49
N ILE A 160 7.27 17.26 1.18
CA ILE A 160 7.88 18.59 1.38
C ILE A 160 7.24 19.63 0.47
N ALA A 161 6.96 19.28 -0.80
CA ALA A 161 6.28 20.17 -1.73
C ALA A 161 4.86 20.52 -1.27
N CYS A 162 4.16 19.63 -0.56
CA CYS A 162 2.86 19.92 0.03
C CYS A 162 2.95 21.00 1.12
N GLY A 163 4.05 21.03 1.89
CA GLY A 163 4.23 21.97 3.00
C GLY A 163 4.80 23.35 2.65
N LEU A 164 5.36 23.53 1.46
CA LEU A 164 5.99 24.80 1.06
C LEU A 164 4.99 25.73 0.35
N GLU A 165 4.68 26.86 0.96
CA GLU A 165 3.92 27.94 0.31
C GLU A 165 4.65 28.43 -0.94
N GLY A 166 4.04 28.27 -2.12
CA GLY A 166 4.59 28.72 -3.41
C GLY A 166 5.16 27.60 -4.30
N PHE A 167 5.39 26.40 -3.77
CA PHE A 167 5.46 25.20 -4.60
C PHE A 167 4.03 24.80 -4.94
N SER A 168 3.60 25.12 -6.15
CA SER A 168 2.25 24.87 -6.61
C SER A 168 1.85 23.40 -6.36
N GLU A 169 0.59 23.18 -5.95
CA GLU A 169 -0.09 21.87 -5.94
C GLU A 169 0.24 21.06 -7.22
N PHE A 170 0.51 21.77 -8.32
CA PHE A 170 1.03 21.27 -9.57
C PHE A 170 2.26 20.35 -9.46
N LEU A 171 3.33 20.68 -8.73
CA LEU A 171 4.53 19.82 -8.67
C LEU A 171 4.29 18.56 -7.81
N PHE A 172 3.54 18.72 -6.72
CA PHE A 172 3.13 17.63 -5.84
C PHE A 172 2.24 16.61 -6.57
N ILE A 173 1.16 17.11 -7.17
CA ILE A 173 0.13 16.30 -7.83
C ILE A 173 0.62 15.80 -9.18
N ASN A 174 1.30 16.63 -9.99
CA ASN A 174 1.57 16.28 -11.39
C ASN A 174 2.89 15.55 -11.64
N TRP A 175 3.83 15.52 -10.69
CA TRP A 175 5.15 14.96 -10.97
C TRP A 175 5.65 14.02 -9.87
N PHE A 176 5.93 14.54 -8.67
CA PHE A 176 6.69 13.79 -7.68
C PHE A 176 5.94 12.55 -7.15
N PHE A 177 4.67 12.71 -6.78
CA PHE A 177 3.91 11.61 -6.21
C PHE A 177 3.57 10.51 -7.25
N PRO A 178 3.03 10.83 -8.45
CA PRO A 178 2.80 9.82 -9.48
C PRO A 178 4.08 9.07 -9.88
N LEU A 179 5.22 9.76 -10.02
CA LEU A 179 6.51 9.12 -10.31
C LEU A 179 6.96 8.17 -9.20
N ALA A 180 6.77 8.54 -7.93
CA ALA A 180 7.05 7.65 -6.80
C ALA A 180 6.18 6.38 -6.88
N VAL A 181 4.90 6.51 -7.23
CA VAL A 181 3.99 5.36 -7.43
C VAL A 181 4.46 4.49 -8.59
N VAL A 182 4.86 5.08 -9.73
CA VAL A 182 5.43 4.33 -10.87
C VAL A 182 6.63 3.50 -10.45
N PHE A 183 7.60 4.10 -9.74
CA PHE A 183 8.78 3.37 -9.28
C PHE A 183 8.47 2.29 -8.25
N SER A 184 7.52 2.52 -7.34
CA SER A 184 7.11 1.47 -6.39
C SER A 184 6.43 0.30 -7.11
N VAL A 185 5.53 0.57 -8.07
CA VAL A 185 4.88 -0.47 -8.89
C VAL A 185 5.92 -1.26 -9.70
N LEU A 186 6.86 -0.56 -10.36
CA LEU A 186 7.95 -1.21 -11.09
C LEU A 186 8.83 -2.07 -10.18
N THR A 187 9.17 -1.57 -8.99
CA THR A 187 9.94 -2.33 -7.99
C THR A 187 9.22 -3.62 -7.61
N ASN A 188 7.92 -3.55 -7.36
CA ASN A 188 7.12 -4.71 -6.97
C ASN A 188 6.92 -5.71 -8.11
N LEU A 189 6.70 -5.24 -9.34
CA LEU A 189 6.64 -6.11 -10.52
C LEU A 189 7.97 -6.81 -10.77
N LEU A 190 9.09 -6.10 -10.65
CA LEU A 190 10.43 -6.67 -10.77
C LEU A 190 10.70 -7.71 -9.68
N LEU A 191 10.39 -7.40 -8.42
CA LEU A 191 10.57 -8.34 -7.31
C LEU A 191 9.67 -9.57 -7.45
N MET A 192 8.43 -9.39 -7.91
CA MET A 192 7.51 -10.48 -8.22
C MET A 192 8.09 -11.37 -9.33
N ALA A 193 8.55 -10.80 -10.44
CA ALA A 193 9.14 -11.54 -11.55
C ALA A 193 10.43 -12.27 -11.12
N LEU A 194 11.33 -11.60 -10.39
CA LEU A 194 12.59 -12.18 -9.90
C LEU A 194 12.36 -13.34 -8.93
N THR A 195 11.38 -13.21 -8.02
CA THR A 195 11.06 -14.27 -7.07
C THR A 195 10.36 -15.45 -7.74
N ALA A 196 9.34 -15.20 -8.57
CA ALA A 196 8.64 -16.23 -9.31
C ALA A 196 9.57 -16.98 -10.28
N GLY A 197 10.37 -16.24 -11.05
CA GLY A 197 11.34 -16.80 -12.00
C GLY A 197 12.40 -17.67 -11.33
N ARG A 198 12.93 -17.25 -10.18
CA ARG A 198 13.90 -18.06 -9.42
C ARG A 198 13.29 -19.36 -8.89
N ILE A 199 12.07 -19.29 -8.34
CA ILE A 199 11.36 -20.48 -7.86
C ILE A 199 11.07 -21.43 -9.01
N TRP A 200 10.67 -20.90 -10.17
CA TRP A 200 10.45 -21.70 -11.38
C TRP A 200 11.74 -22.37 -11.87
N TRP A 201 12.87 -21.65 -11.87
CA TRP A 201 14.17 -22.23 -12.25
C TRP A 201 14.56 -23.39 -11.33
N ILE A 202 14.43 -23.22 -10.02
CA ILE A 202 14.70 -24.26 -9.03
C ILE A 202 13.75 -25.45 -9.25
N ALA A 203 12.46 -25.19 -9.46
CA ALA A 203 11.48 -26.23 -9.74
C ALA A 203 11.81 -26.99 -11.03
N ARG A 204 12.31 -26.32 -12.07
CA ARG A 204 12.67 -26.95 -13.35
C ARG A 204 13.87 -27.89 -13.22
N GLY A 205 14.91 -27.50 -12.48
CA GLY A 205 16.04 -28.40 -12.18
C GLY A 205 15.63 -29.59 -11.31
N ALA A 206 14.68 -29.37 -10.41
CA ALA A 206 14.12 -30.41 -9.55
C ALA A 206 13.14 -31.37 -10.28
N ARG A 207 12.54 -30.97 -11.41
CA ARG A 207 11.57 -31.81 -12.16
C ARG A 207 12.14 -33.14 -12.63
N ALA A 208 13.45 -33.22 -12.89
CA ALA A 208 14.10 -34.47 -13.29
C ALA A 208 14.15 -35.50 -12.16
N VAL A 209 13.98 -35.08 -10.90
CA VAL A 209 14.14 -35.92 -9.70
C VAL A 209 12.87 -35.99 -8.85
N MET A 210 11.96 -35.01 -8.99
CA MET A 210 10.78 -34.88 -8.13
C MET A 210 9.48 -35.36 -8.81
N GLY A 211 8.69 -36.15 -8.08
CA GLY A 211 7.39 -36.64 -8.54
C GLY A 211 6.33 -35.55 -8.80
N PRO A 212 5.22 -35.89 -9.49
CA PRO A 212 4.22 -34.94 -9.98
C PRO A 212 3.56 -34.09 -8.87
N THR A 213 3.44 -34.62 -7.66
CA THR A 213 2.91 -33.92 -6.49
C THR A 213 3.74 -32.68 -6.12
N VAL A 214 5.07 -32.78 -6.17
CA VAL A 214 5.96 -31.68 -5.78
C VAL A 214 5.96 -30.60 -6.86
N VAL A 215 5.90 -30.99 -8.14
CA VAL A 215 5.76 -30.04 -9.26
C VAL A 215 4.48 -29.22 -9.14
N LYS A 216 3.35 -29.86 -8.78
CA LYS A 216 2.08 -29.18 -8.53
C LYS A 216 2.22 -28.16 -7.39
N GLN A 217 2.88 -28.53 -6.30
CA GLN A 217 3.12 -27.63 -5.16
C GLN A 217 3.94 -26.40 -5.54
N TYR A 218 5.04 -26.56 -6.30
CA TYR A 218 5.82 -25.40 -6.79
C TYR A 218 4.97 -24.47 -7.66
N ARG A 219 4.13 -25.02 -8.53
CA ARG A 219 3.20 -24.23 -9.35
C ARG A 219 2.21 -23.46 -8.48
N THR A 220 1.68 -24.07 -7.42
CA THR A 220 0.80 -23.38 -6.46
C THR A 220 1.54 -22.26 -5.72
N VAL A 221 2.78 -22.48 -5.29
CA VAL A 221 3.58 -21.43 -4.63
C VAL A 221 3.86 -20.24 -5.56
N ILE A 222 4.20 -20.51 -6.82
CA ILE A 222 4.41 -19.47 -7.84
C ILE A 222 3.10 -18.70 -8.07
N ALA A 223 1.98 -19.39 -8.27
CA ALA A 223 0.67 -18.76 -8.45
C ALA A 223 0.29 -17.89 -7.25
N MET A 224 0.47 -18.39 -6.02
CA MET A 224 0.20 -17.62 -4.80
C MET A 224 1.03 -16.34 -4.73
N ILE A 225 2.32 -16.38 -5.13
CA ILE A 225 3.19 -15.20 -5.15
C ILE A 225 2.71 -14.20 -6.20
N LEU A 226 2.40 -14.67 -7.42
CA LEU A 226 1.91 -13.83 -8.50
C LEU A 226 0.58 -13.16 -8.15
N GLU A 227 -0.39 -13.91 -7.61
CA GLU A 227 -1.66 -13.36 -7.16
C GLU A 227 -1.46 -12.28 -6.10
N SER A 228 -0.59 -12.52 -5.12
CA SER A 228 -0.36 -11.57 -4.04
C SER A 228 0.46 -10.34 -4.45
N GLY A 229 1.35 -10.49 -5.44
CA GLY A 229 2.09 -9.38 -6.02
C GLY A 229 1.21 -8.53 -6.95
N ALA A 230 0.30 -9.18 -7.68
CA ALA A 230 -0.72 -8.49 -8.46
C ALA A 230 -1.61 -7.62 -7.56
N LEU A 231 -2.09 -8.18 -6.44
CA LEU A 231 -2.89 -7.43 -5.45
C LEU A 231 -2.16 -6.20 -4.89
N TYR A 232 -0.82 -6.22 -4.80
CA TYR A 232 -0.03 -5.03 -4.41
C TYR A 232 0.02 -3.99 -5.54
N CYS A 233 0.19 -4.43 -6.79
CA CYS A 233 0.38 -3.53 -7.93
C CYS A 233 -0.93 -2.90 -8.42
N THR A 234 -2.07 -3.60 -8.27
CA THR A 234 -3.37 -3.15 -8.78
C THR A 234 -3.78 -1.76 -8.29
N PRO A 235 -3.72 -1.42 -6.98
CA PRO A 235 -4.08 -0.10 -6.50
C PRO A 235 -3.17 1.00 -7.06
N GLY A 236 -1.86 0.76 -7.10
CA GLY A 236 -0.91 1.72 -7.69
C GLY A 236 -1.19 1.98 -9.17
N LEU A 237 -1.53 0.95 -9.94
CA LEU A 237 -1.95 1.09 -11.33
C LEU A 237 -3.28 1.84 -11.47
N LEU A 238 -4.27 1.52 -10.63
CA LEU A 238 -5.55 2.23 -10.60
C LEU A 238 -5.33 3.72 -10.32
N TYR A 239 -4.51 4.06 -9.33
CA TYR A 239 -4.14 5.44 -9.04
C TYR A 239 -3.58 6.16 -10.27
N LEU A 240 -2.64 5.54 -10.99
CA LEU A 240 -2.05 6.13 -12.20
C LEU A 240 -3.07 6.32 -13.32
N ILE A 241 -4.01 5.39 -13.49
CA ILE A 241 -5.10 5.51 -14.48
C ILE A 241 -6.02 6.68 -14.11
N PHE A 242 -6.44 6.77 -12.85
CA PHE A 242 -7.29 7.85 -12.39
C PHE A 242 -6.58 9.21 -12.45
N PHE A 243 -5.29 9.25 -12.15
CA PHE A 243 -4.47 10.43 -12.32
C PHE A 243 -4.45 10.90 -13.78
N ALA A 244 -4.35 9.99 -14.75
CA ALA A 244 -4.38 10.33 -16.18
C ALA A 244 -5.74 10.87 -16.65
N ILE A 245 -6.85 10.43 -16.04
CA ILE A 245 -8.21 10.83 -16.43
C ILE A 245 -8.65 12.11 -15.71
N ARG A 246 -8.53 12.14 -14.37
CA ARG A 246 -8.99 13.23 -13.48
C ARG A 246 -8.01 13.46 -12.33
N PRO A 247 -6.95 14.27 -12.54
CA PRO A 247 -5.96 14.59 -11.51
C PRO A 247 -6.57 15.13 -10.21
N SER A 248 -7.64 15.92 -10.31
CA SER A 248 -8.29 16.60 -9.17
C SER A 248 -9.01 15.65 -8.19
N SER A 249 -9.26 14.39 -8.55
CA SER A 249 -9.97 13.42 -7.70
C SER A 249 -9.05 12.40 -7.03
N THR A 250 -7.73 12.53 -7.21
CA THR A 250 -6.73 11.54 -6.80
C THR A 250 -6.50 11.45 -5.29
N GLN A 251 -6.75 12.55 -4.55
CA GLN A 251 -6.63 12.58 -3.08
C GLN A 251 -7.53 11.55 -2.39
N VAL A 252 -8.71 11.30 -2.94
CA VAL A 252 -9.68 10.37 -2.34
C VAL A 252 -9.24 8.91 -2.55
N ILE A 253 -8.63 8.62 -3.70
CA ILE A 253 -8.12 7.30 -4.05
C ILE A 253 -6.87 6.98 -3.23
N PHE A 254 -6.03 7.99 -2.98
CA PHE A 254 -4.82 7.87 -2.17
C PHE A 254 -5.06 7.23 -0.81
N ALA A 255 -6.18 7.57 -0.15
CA ALA A 255 -6.51 7.03 1.16
C ALA A 255 -6.77 5.50 1.12
N ALA A 256 -7.42 5.01 0.05
CA ALA A 256 -7.57 3.57 -0.17
C ALA A 256 -6.23 2.87 -0.45
N LEU A 257 -5.28 3.53 -1.15
CA LEU A 257 -3.94 2.98 -1.41
C LEU A 257 -3.18 2.72 -0.12
N ALA A 258 -3.26 3.65 0.83
CA ALA A 258 -2.55 3.54 2.10
C ALA A 258 -2.91 2.26 2.88
N GLN A 259 -4.18 1.83 2.79
CA GLN A 259 -4.61 0.57 3.40
C GLN A 259 -4.05 -0.65 2.65
N VAL A 260 -4.03 -0.62 1.32
CA VAL A 260 -3.56 -1.78 0.54
C VAL A 260 -2.05 -2.01 0.70
N VAL A 261 -1.26 -0.94 0.84
CA VAL A 261 0.18 -1.03 1.16
C VAL A 261 0.43 -1.82 2.44
N GLY A 262 -0.45 -1.72 3.44
CA GLY A 262 -0.39 -2.53 4.66
C GLY A 262 -0.92 -3.96 4.47
N ILE A 263 -2.03 -4.12 3.75
CA ILE A 263 -2.69 -5.42 3.54
C ILE A 263 -1.78 -6.41 2.79
N ALA A 264 -1.16 -5.98 1.71
CA ALA A 264 -0.40 -6.86 0.84
C ALA A 264 0.77 -7.61 1.54
N PRO A 265 1.73 -6.93 2.23
CA PRO A 265 2.81 -7.64 2.93
C PRO A 265 2.27 -8.59 4.00
N THR A 266 1.16 -8.26 4.68
CA THR A 266 0.55 -9.16 5.67
C THR A 266 -0.05 -10.42 5.06
N ILE A 267 -0.79 -10.31 3.95
CA ILE A 267 -1.33 -11.47 3.22
C ILE A 267 -0.21 -12.42 2.81
N ILE A 268 0.89 -11.90 2.29
CA ILE A 268 1.96 -12.76 1.76
C ILE A 268 2.72 -13.45 2.90
N VAL A 269 2.85 -12.79 4.06
CA VAL A 269 3.42 -13.41 5.26
C VAL A 269 2.52 -14.53 5.75
N VAL A 270 1.21 -14.27 5.85
CA VAL A 270 0.20 -15.27 6.24
C VAL A 270 0.20 -16.48 5.29
N ARG A 271 0.16 -16.24 3.97
CA ARG A 271 0.15 -17.30 2.95
C ARG A 271 1.42 -18.15 3.01
N ARG A 272 2.60 -17.53 3.15
CA ARG A 272 3.86 -18.29 3.27
C ARG A 272 3.91 -19.16 4.52
N VAL A 273 3.45 -18.65 5.65
CA VAL A 273 3.43 -19.44 6.88
C VAL A 273 2.44 -20.61 6.78
N SER A 274 1.28 -20.38 6.17
CA SER A 274 0.27 -21.42 5.94
C SER A 274 0.79 -22.51 5.00
N CYS A 275 1.37 -22.13 3.86
CA CYS A 275 1.94 -23.06 2.91
C CYS A 275 3.10 -23.88 3.50
N ARG A 276 3.99 -23.26 4.30
CA ARG A 276 5.09 -23.98 4.96
C ARG A 276 4.59 -25.02 5.96
N ARG A 277 3.50 -24.73 6.69
CA ARG A 277 2.87 -25.72 7.57
C ARG A 277 2.32 -26.90 6.79
N THR A 278 1.57 -26.65 5.71
CA THR A 278 1.01 -27.71 4.86
C THR A 278 2.12 -28.62 4.32
N LEU A 279 3.26 -28.04 3.92
CA LEU A 279 4.43 -28.79 3.46
C LEU A 279 5.05 -29.66 4.57
N GLN A 280 5.18 -29.13 5.80
CA GLN A 280 5.71 -29.92 6.92
C GLN A 280 4.77 -31.08 7.29
N THR A 281 3.46 -30.85 7.33
CA THR A 281 2.48 -31.91 7.61
C THR A 281 2.44 -32.97 6.50
N LEU A 282 2.50 -32.58 5.23
CA LEU A 282 2.50 -33.55 4.12
C LEU A 282 3.78 -34.39 4.08
N MET A 283 4.95 -33.79 4.37
CA MET A 283 6.18 -34.55 4.50
C MET A 283 6.11 -35.55 5.66
N LEU A 284 5.59 -35.15 6.82
CA LEU A 284 5.43 -36.06 7.96
C LEU A 284 4.48 -37.23 7.64
N VAL A 285 3.37 -36.99 6.92
CA VAL A 285 2.44 -38.05 6.52
C VAL A 285 3.06 -39.01 5.51
N SER A 286 3.84 -38.52 4.54
CA SER A 286 4.56 -39.38 3.58
C SER A 286 5.70 -40.20 4.20
N TYR A 287 6.20 -39.86 5.40
CA TYR A 287 7.19 -40.67 6.13
C TYR A 287 6.54 -41.70 7.06
N MET A 288 5.22 -41.65 7.27
CA MET A 288 4.47 -42.58 8.13
C MET A 288 3.69 -43.64 7.34
N VAL A 289 3.81 -43.64 6.00
CA VAL A 289 3.26 -44.66 5.09
C VAL A 289 4.44 -45.35 4.41
#